data_AF-A0A5P1FRP9-F1
#
_entry.id   AF-A0A5P1FRP9-F1
#
_cell.length_a   1.000
_cell.length_b   1.000
_cell.length_c   1.000
_cell.angle_alpha   90.00
_cell.angle_beta   90.00
_cell.angle_gamma   90.00
#
_symmetry.space_group_name_H-M   'P 1'
#
loop_
_entity.id
_entity.type
_entity.pdbx_description
1 polymer ?
#
loop_
_entity_poly.entity_id
_entity_poly.type
_entity_poly.pdbx_seq_one_letter_code
_entity_poly.pdbx_strand_id
1 'polypeptide(L)'
;MAVPESVVDSIKETLDCVGDLQTNLFNFLSVKELGVLDELSPLQQASALLVLAQSASSLLAVRLRYSGIRPDDHPIKTEIERLSLCEGKLEQFGNWNKV
;
A
#
# COMPACT_ATOMS: atom_id res chain seq x y z
N MET A 1 -26.95 -14.17 20.03
CA MET A 1 -27.08 -12.94 19.20
C MET A 1 -26.64 -13.30 17.79
N ALA A 2 -27.42 -12.95 16.77
CA ALA A 2 -27.03 -13.13 15.38
C ALA A 2 -26.09 -11.99 14.95
N VAL A 3 -25.08 -12.30 14.13
CA VAL A 3 -24.20 -11.29 13.54
C VAL A 3 -24.98 -10.53 12.46
N PRO A 4 -24.95 -9.18 12.42
CA PRO A 4 -25.62 -8.41 11.38
C PRO A 4 -25.09 -8.76 9.98
N GLU A 5 -25.98 -8.83 8.99
CA GLU A 5 -25.61 -9.14 7.60
C GLU A 5 -24.59 -8.13 7.03
N SER A 6 -24.75 -6.84 7.37
CA SER A 6 -23.81 -5.79 6.98
C SER A 6 -22.38 -6.06 7.47
N VAL A 7 -22.22 -6.68 8.64
CA VAL A 7 -20.88 -7.04 9.17
C VAL A 7 -20.29 -8.19 8.36
N VAL A 8 -21.11 -9.17 7.96
CA VAL A 8 -20.67 -10.29 7.12
C VAL A 8 -20.22 -9.79 5.75
N ASP A 9 -20.98 -8.87 5.15
CA ASP A 9 -20.65 -8.32 3.84
C ASP A 9 -19.38 -7.49 3.86
N SER A 10 -19.18 -6.61 4.85
CA SER A 10 -17.92 -5.86 4.99
C SER A 10 -16.70 -6.78 5.19
N ILE A 11 -16.86 -7.91 5.88
CA ILE A 11 -15.78 -8.90 6.03
C ILE A 11 -15.46 -9.57 4.68
N LYS A 12 -16.47 -9.94 3.90
CA LYS A 12 -16.27 -10.51 2.55
C LYS A 12 -15.57 -9.52 1.64
N GLU A 13 -16.05 -8.27 1.58
CA GLU A 13 -15.41 -7.20 0.80
C GLU A 13 -13.94 -7.00 1.20
N THR A 14 -13.65 -7.02 2.50
CA THR A 14 -12.27 -6.89 2.98
C THR A 14 -11.43 -8.10 2.59
N LEU A 15 -11.99 -9.32 2.65
CA LEU A 15 -11.30 -10.54 2.24
C LEU A 15 -10.97 -10.51 0.74
N ASP A 16 -11.91 -10.10 -0.10
CA ASP A 16 -11.72 -9.96 -1.54
C ASP A 16 -10.61 -8.93 -1.84
N CYS A 17 -10.67 -7.76 -1.19
CA CYS A 17 -9.65 -6.72 -1.30
C CYS A 17 -8.24 -7.21 -0.90
N VAL A 18 -8.14 -8.00 0.17
CA VAL A 18 -6.86 -8.59 0.61
C VAL A 18 -6.36 -9.63 -0.40
N GLY A 19 -7.26 -10.41 -1.00
CA GLY A 19 -6.93 -11.37 -2.07
C GLY A 19 -6.38 -10.69 -3.33
N ASP A 20 -7.02 -9.62 -3.77
CA ASP A 20 -6.55 -8.82 -4.91
C ASP A 20 -5.19 -8.18 -4.62
N LEU A 21 -5.02 -7.62 -3.41
CA LEU A 21 -3.76 -7.01 -3.00
C LEU A 21 -2.63 -8.05 -2.94
N GLN A 22 -2.91 -9.24 -2.41
CA GLN A 22 -1.95 -10.34 -2.38
C GLN A 22 -1.48 -10.69 -3.79
N THR A 23 -2.42 -10.88 -4.73
CA THR A 23 -2.11 -11.23 -6.12
C THR A 23 -1.25 -10.17 -6.79
N ASN A 24 -1.64 -8.90 -6.67
CA ASN A 24 -0.90 -7.78 -7.26
C ASN A 24 0.49 -7.62 -6.64
N LEU A 25 0.62 -7.81 -5.33
CA LEU A 25 1.89 -7.74 -4.62
C LEU A 25 2.86 -8.84 -5.07
N PHE A 26 2.38 -10.08 -5.20
CA PHE A 26 3.20 -11.19 -5.70
C PHE A 26 3.66 -10.96 -7.15
N ASN A 27 2.77 -10.48 -8.01
CA ASN A 27 3.12 -10.13 -9.37
C ASN A 27 4.22 -9.03 -9.40
N PHE A 28 4.05 -7.99 -8.58
CA PHE A 28 5.02 -6.90 -8.49
C PHE A 28 6.40 -7.38 -7.99
N LEU A 29 6.42 -8.20 -6.91
CA LEU A 29 7.66 -8.75 -6.36
C LEU A 29 8.38 -9.66 -7.37
N SER A 30 7.63 -10.46 -8.13
CA SER A 30 8.18 -11.31 -9.19
C SER A 30 8.85 -10.46 -10.29
N VAL A 31 8.19 -9.36 -10.71
CA VAL A 31 8.76 -8.40 -11.69
C VAL A 31 10.04 -7.74 -11.17
N LYS A 32 10.09 -7.41 -9.86
CA LYS A 32 11.28 -6.86 -9.22
C LYS A 32 12.45 -7.85 -9.19
N GLU A 33 12.21 -9.12 -8.86
CA GLU A 33 13.25 -10.15 -8.83
C GLU A 33 13.88 -10.39 -10.20
N LEU A 34 13.10 -10.20 -11.27
CA LEU A 34 13.57 -10.30 -12.65
C LEU A 34 14.40 -9.09 -13.12
N GLY A 35 14.60 -8.07 -12.28
CA GLY A 35 15.35 -6.86 -12.65
C GLY A 35 14.60 -5.92 -13.60
N VAL A 36 13.31 -6.17 -13.88
CA VAL A 36 12.51 -5.35 -14.81
C VAL A 36 12.33 -3.92 -14.31
N LEU A 37 12.35 -3.72 -12.98
CA LEU A 37 12.33 -2.36 -12.42
C LEU A 37 13.56 -1.55 -12.87
N ASP A 38 14.70 -2.19 -13.14
CA ASP A 38 15.93 -1.49 -13.53
C ASP A 38 15.82 -0.87 -14.94
N GLU A 39 14.87 -1.33 -15.76
CA GLU A 39 14.55 -0.78 -17.09
C GLU A 39 13.74 0.52 -17.01
N LEU A 40 13.12 0.82 -15.86
CA LEU A 40 12.33 2.02 -15.65
C LEU A 40 13.23 3.24 -15.40
N SER A 41 12.73 4.44 -15.71
CA SER A 41 13.41 5.67 -15.28
C SER A 41 13.48 5.75 -13.75
N PRO A 42 14.47 6.46 -13.17
CA PRO A 42 14.60 6.58 -11.71
C PRO A 42 13.31 7.09 -11.03
N LEU A 43 12.58 7.98 -11.69
CA LEU A 43 11.29 8.49 -11.18
C LEU A 43 10.22 7.39 -11.17
N GLN A 44 10.11 6.61 -12.23
CA GLN A 44 9.17 5.48 -12.30
C GLN A 44 9.54 4.38 -11.29
N GLN A 45 10.83 4.09 -11.11
CA GLN A 45 11.31 3.16 -10.08
C GLN A 45 10.91 3.62 -8.69
N ALA A 46 11.13 4.90 -8.38
CA ALA A 46 10.77 5.47 -7.09
C ALA A 46 9.26 5.42 -6.84
N SER A 47 8.43 5.73 -7.85
CA SER A 47 6.98 5.60 -7.75
C SER A 47 6.53 4.14 -7.51
N ALA A 48 7.12 3.19 -8.24
CA ALA A 48 6.82 1.77 -8.08
C ALA A 48 7.15 1.26 -6.66
N LEU A 49 8.33 1.64 -6.13
CA LEU A 49 8.74 1.30 -4.78
C LEU A 49 7.91 2.03 -3.70
N LEU A 50 7.43 3.24 -3.96
CA LEU A 50 6.52 3.94 -3.07
C LEU A 50 5.19 3.20 -2.94
N VAL A 51 4.60 2.78 -4.07
CA VAL A 51 3.35 1.98 -4.08
C VAL A 51 3.52 0.68 -3.30
N LEU A 52 4.68 0.02 -3.42
CA LEU A 52 5.00 -1.16 -2.63
C LEU A 52 5.02 -0.86 -1.13
N ALA A 53 5.66 0.24 -0.71
CA ALA A 53 5.73 0.64 0.69
C ALA A 53 4.36 1.04 1.26
N GLN A 54 3.53 1.75 0.48
CA GLN A 54 2.14 2.10 0.83
C GLN A 54 1.29 0.83 0.98
N SER A 55 1.43 -0.14 0.08
CA SER A 55 0.72 -1.43 0.13
C SER A 55 1.07 -2.22 1.40
N ALA A 56 2.36 -2.35 1.71
CA ALA A 56 2.82 -3.04 2.92
C ALA A 56 2.35 -2.35 4.21
N SER A 57 2.40 -1.01 4.25
CA SER A 57 1.94 -0.22 5.40
C SER A 57 0.43 -0.33 5.61
N SER A 58 -0.33 -0.35 4.51
CA SER A 58 -1.79 -0.54 4.55
C SER A 58 -2.17 -1.92 5.05
N LEU A 59 -1.48 -2.98 4.61
CA LEU A 59 -1.66 -4.34 5.13
C LEU A 59 -1.40 -4.43 6.63
N LEU A 60 -0.33 -3.79 7.12
CA LEU A 60 -0.04 -3.73 8.55
C LEU A 60 -1.14 -2.99 9.31
N ALA A 61 -1.62 -1.85 8.79
CA ALA A 61 -2.70 -1.09 9.40
C ALA A 61 -4.01 -1.89 9.48
N VAL A 62 -4.35 -2.65 8.43
CA VAL A 62 -5.50 -3.56 8.41
C VAL A 62 -5.33 -4.66 9.46
N ARG A 63 -4.17 -5.32 9.51
CA ARG A 63 -3.87 -6.35 10.52
C ARG A 63 -3.99 -5.83 11.95
N LEU A 64 -3.52 -4.61 12.21
CA LEU A 64 -3.63 -3.97 13.52
C LEU A 64 -5.10 -3.76 13.91
N ARG A 65 -5.93 -3.24 12.98
CA ARG A 65 -7.38 -3.08 13.20
C ARG A 65 -8.06 -4.40 13.56
N TYR A 66 -7.75 -5.47 12.84
CA TYR A 66 -8.26 -6.82 13.14
C TYR A 66 -7.79 -7.36 14.49
N SER A 67 -6.63 -6.89 14.98
CA SER A 67 -6.09 -7.23 16.30
C SER A 67 -6.64 -6.33 17.42
N GLY A 68 -7.59 -5.44 17.11
CA GLY A 68 -8.14 -4.48 18.08
C GLY A 68 -7.23 -3.29 18.38
N ILE A 69 -6.14 -3.11 17.61
CA ILE A 69 -5.20 -2.00 17.76
C ILE A 69 -5.57 -0.91 16.76
N ARG A 70 -5.74 0.33 17.24
CA ARG A 70 -5.99 1.49 16.38
C ARG A 70 -4.69 1.91 15.69
N PRO A 71 -4.65 1.98 14.34
CA PRO A 71 -3.44 2.43 13.64
C PRO A 71 -2.99 3.85 14.02
N ASP A 72 -3.92 4.73 14.39
CA ASP A 72 -3.62 6.11 14.79
C ASP A 72 -2.79 6.21 16.08
N ASP A 73 -2.92 5.20 16.94
CA ASP A 73 -2.23 5.09 18.23
C ASP A 73 -0.98 4.19 18.12
N HIS A 74 -0.61 3.77 16.91
CA HIS A 74 0.50 2.86 16.63
C HIS A 74 1.58 3.57 15.78
N PRO A 75 2.88 3.20 15.91
CA PRO A 75 3.97 3.80 15.11
C PRO A 75 3.79 3.73 13.57
N ILE A 76 2.86 2.91 13.09
CA ILE A 76 2.51 2.85 11.65
C ILE A 76 1.96 4.18 11.14
N LYS A 77 1.34 4.99 12.01
CA LYS A 77 0.87 6.32 11.65
C LYS A 77 2.01 7.20 11.12
N THR A 78 3.12 7.25 11.83
CA THR A 78 4.28 8.06 11.40
C THR A 78 4.90 7.56 10.10
N GLU A 79 4.81 6.26 9.83
CA GLU A 79 5.25 5.70 8.56
C GLU A 79 4.32 6.10 7.41
N ILE A 80 3.00 6.06 7.62
CA ILE A 80 2.02 6.53 6.63
C ILE A 80 2.25 8.01 6.31
N GLU A 81 2.45 8.85 7.33
CA GLU A 81 2.77 10.28 7.17
C GLU A 81 4.07 10.49 6.37
N ARG A 82 5.10 9.67 6.65
CA ARG A 82 6.37 9.69 5.90
C ARG A 82 6.15 9.33 4.42
N LEU A 83 5.31 8.35 4.13
CA LEU A 83 5.00 7.93 2.76
C LEU A 83 4.23 9.01 2.00
N SER A 84 3.28 9.70 2.65
CA SER A 84 2.60 10.86 2.04
C SER A 84 3.55 12.00 1.70
N LEU A 85 4.56 12.25 2.55
CA LEU A 85 5.61 13.22 2.22
C LEU A 85 6.47 12.77 1.03
N CYS A 86 6.76 11.48 0.91
CA CYS A 86 7.47 10.91 -0.24
C CYS A 86 6.66 11.06 -1.54
N GLU A 87 5.35 10.81 -1.48
CA GLU A 87 4.43 11.00 -2.60
C GLU A 87 4.45 12.45 -3.11
N GLY A 88 4.27 13.42 -2.21
CA GLY A 88 4.31 14.84 -2.58
C GLY A 88 5.65 15.27 -3.19
N LYS A 89 6.78 14.67 -2.76
CA LYS A 89 8.09 14.91 -3.39
C LYS A 89 8.14 14.35 -4.81
N LEU A 90 7.66 13.12 -5.03
CA LEU A 90 7.64 12.51 -6.36
C LEU A 90 6.74 13.28 -7.33
N GLU A 91 5.60 13.77 -6.87
CA GLU A 91 4.72 14.64 -7.67
C GLU A 91 5.44 15.93 -8.09
N GLN A 92 6.16 16.58 -7.17
CA GLN A 92 6.96 17.77 -7.49
C GLN A 92 8.01 17.49 -8.56
N PHE A 93 8.77 16.39 -8.43
CA PHE A 93 9.75 15.98 -9.44
C PHE A 93 9.10 15.63 -10.79
N GLY A 94 7.96 14.96 -10.77
CA GLY A 94 7.20 14.65 -11.97
C GLY A 94 6.68 15.89 -12.71
N ASN A 95 6.38 16.96 -11.98
CA ASN A 95 5.98 18.23 -12.55
C ASN A 95 7.17 19.02 -13.12
N TRP A 96 8.35 18.98 -12.48
CA TRP A 96 9.56 19.60 -13.02
C TRP A 96 10.06 18.95 -14.30
N ASN A 97 9.92 17.62 -14.45
CA ASN A 97 10.27 16.92 -15.69
C ASN A 97 9.35 17.22 -16.89
N LYS A 98 8.24 17.96 -16.69
CA LYS A 98 7.30 18.35 -17.76
C LYS A 98 7.51 19.79 -18.27
N VAL A 99 8.40 20.56 -17.65
CA VAL A 99 8.78 21.94 -18.03
C VAL A 99 10.08 21.91 -18.82
#